data_AF-A0A1J3F407-F1
#
_entry.id   AF-A0A1J3F407-F1
#
_cell.length_a   1.000
_cell.length_b   1.000
_cell.length_c   1.000
_cell.angle_alpha   90.00
_cell.angle_beta   90.00
_cell.angle_gamma   90.00
#
_symmetry.space_group_name_H-M   'P 1'
#
loop_
_entity.id
_entity.type
_entity.pdbx_description
1 polymer ?
#
loop_
_entity_poly.entity_id
_entity_poly.type
_entity_poly.pdbx_seq_one_letter_code
_entity_poly.pdbx_strand_id
1 'polypeptide(L)'
;ASAPLTIEWPSGGPRDQYYLYAHFAEIQDLQANDTREFNILLNGEVFSDTIIPKKLDVTTVPSVTPTTCQGGECSLQLTRTKTSTLPPLLNALEIYAVIQFPQSETNENEVAAIKNIEATYGLSRINWQGDPCVPQQFMWDGLSCSHTNISTAPRITSLNLSSSGLTGNIAAAIQNLTQLVKLDLSNNSLTGEVPEFLGNIKSLVFINLSGNDLNGTIPQSLQRKGLELLHQGNPRLVSSGSPTNPTKKSILVPIVASVASVAILIAALVLYLVLRKKKPSTVEAFHKPQSMPARNVTHGISPEPSIEMKKRRFSYSEVIKMTNNFERVLGEGGFGVVCHGTVNGSQQVAVKLLSQSSTQGYKEFKAEVDLLLRVH
;
A
#
# COMPACT_ATOMS: atom_id res chain seq x y z
N ALA A 1 -22.87 38.86 -10.15
CA ALA A 1 -21.93 38.64 -9.05
C ALA A 1 -20.62 39.35 -9.38
N SER A 2 -20.24 40.36 -8.60
CA SER A 2 -19.04 41.19 -8.80
C SER A 2 -17.88 40.82 -7.89
N ALA A 3 -18.07 39.84 -7.01
CA ALA A 3 -17.02 39.38 -6.10
C ALA A 3 -15.95 38.58 -6.87
N PRO A 4 -14.66 38.73 -6.51
CA PRO A 4 -13.59 37.92 -7.07
C PRO A 4 -13.77 36.43 -6.70
N LEU A 5 -13.26 35.54 -7.56
CA LEU A 5 -13.09 34.14 -7.22
C LEU A 5 -11.78 33.99 -6.46
N THR A 6 -11.84 33.69 -5.17
CA THR A 6 -10.66 33.56 -4.31
C THR A 6 -10.45 32.10 -3.91
N ILE A 7 -9.21 31.63 -4.01
CA ILE A 7 -8.76 30.32 -3.56
C ILE A 7 -7.61 30.52 -2.60
N GLU A 8 -7.78 30.05 -1.37
CA GLU A 8 -6.80 30.17 -0.31
C GLU A 8 -6.30 28.78 0.10
N TRP A 9 -5.00 28.69 0.39
CA TRP A 9 -4.40 27.48 0.93
C TRP A 9 -3.35 27.83 1.99
N PRO A 10 -3.28 27.03 3.07
CA PRO A 10 -2.30 27.26 4.12
C PRO A 10 -0.89 26.98 3.58
N SER A 11 0.08 27.83 3.95
CA SER A 11 1.48 27.50 3.80
C SER A 11 1.99 26.79 5.06
N GLY A 12 2.85 25.78 4.90
CA GLY A 12 3.47 25.08 6.03
C GLY A 12 4.45 25.96 6.84
N GLY A 13 4.89 27.08 6.27
CA GLY A 13 5.74 28.09 6.89
C GLY A 13 5.97 29.31 6.01
N PRO A 14 6.50 30.42 6.58
CA PRO A 14 6.69 31.70 5.88
C PRO A 14 7.78 31.65 4.80
N ARG A 15 8.60 30.60 4.77
CA ARG A 15 9.65 30.37 3.77
C ARG A 15 9.27 29.31 2.74
N ASP A 16 8.11 28.69 2.90
CA ASP A 16 7.67 27.67 1.96
C ASP A 16 7.41 28.32 0.60
N GLN A 17 7.91 27.64 -0.41
CA GLN A 17 7.92 28.09 -1.78
C GLN A 17 6.95 27.22 -2.58
N TYR A 18 6.19 27.83 -3.48
CA TYR A 18 5.18 27.12 -4.27
C TYR A 18 5.31 27.46 -5.75
N TYR A 19 5.21 26.44 -6.60
CA TYR A 19 4.85 26.63 -8.00
C TYR A 19 3.34 26.48 -8.18
N LEU A 20 2.78 27.27 -9.07
CA LEU A 20 1.35 27.33 -9.36
C LEU A 20 1.11 27.17 -10.85
N TYR A 21 0.14 26.34 -11.23
CA TYR A 21 -0.33 26.22 -12.60
C TYR A 21 -1.85 26.36 -12.60
N ALA A 22 -2.36 27.44 -13.19
CA ALA A 22 -3.79 27.70 -13.30
C ALA A 22 -4.26 27.44 -14.73
N HIS A 23 -5.31 26.65 -14.88
CA HIS A 23 -5.82 26.20 -16.18
C HIS A 23 -7.22 26.78 -16.45
N PHE A 24 -7.37 27.37 -17.62
CA PHE A 24 -8.57 28.09 -18.04
C PHE A 24 -9.02 27.64 -19.43
N ALA A 25 -10.30 27.30 -19.56
CA ALA A 25 -10.97 27.04 -20.84
C ALA A 25 -12.43 27.48 -20.70
N GLU A 26 -12.94 28.21 -21.70
CA GLU A 26 -14.36 28.53 -21.75
C GLU A 26 -15.13 27.27 -22.16
N ILE A 27 -15.96 26.78 -21.23
CA ILE A 27 -16.76 25.56 -21.38
C ILE A 27 -18.23 25.85 -21.62
N GLN A 28 -18.64 27.12 -21.49
CA GLN A 28 -20.01 27.57 -21.71
C GLN A 28 -20.18 28.07 -23.15
N ASP A 29 -21.36 27.85 -23.71
CA ASP A 29 -21.77 28.51 -24.95
C ASP A 29 -22.17 29.95 -24.65
N LEU A 30 -21.26 30.89 -24.93
CA LEU A 30 -21.46 32.32 -24.70
C LEU A 30 -22.42 32.92 -25.74
N GLN A 31 -23.33 33.80 -25.31
CA GLN A 31 -24.12 34.61 -26.24
C GLN A 31 -23.25 35.67 -26.91
N ALA A 32 -23.72 36.28 -28.01
CA ALA A 32 -22.94 37.26 -28.78
C ALA A 32 -22.45 38.47 -27.95
N ASN A 33 -23.15 38.82 -26.87
CA ASN A 33 -22.81 39.93 -25.97
C ASN A 33 -22.09 39.48 -24.70
N ASP A 34 -21.90 38.17 -24.51
CA ASP A 34 -21.22 37.64 -23.34
C ASP A 34 -19.72 37.69 -23.52
N THR A 35 -19.03 38.27 -22.55
CA THR A 35 -17.58 38.32 -22.50
C THR A 35 -17.10 37.81 -21.16
N ARG A 36 -16.03 37.02 -21.18
CA ARG A 36 -15.33 36.60 -19.96
C ARG A 36 -13.88 37.01 -20.03
N GLU A 37 -13.52 37.93 -19.14
CA GLU A 37 -12.18 38.47 -19.02
C GLU A 37 -11.89 38.79 -17.55
N PHE A 38 -10.73 38.38 -17.06
CA PHE A 38 -10.37 38.57 -15.65
C PHE A 38 -8.86 38.67 -15.45
N ASN A 39 -8.47 39.40 -14.40
CA ASN A 39 -7.10 39.49 -13.92
C ASN A 39 -6.82 38.38 -12.92
N ILE A 40 -5.57 37.92 -12.88
CA ILE A 40 -5.10 36.92 -11.92
C ILE A 40 -4.14 37.61 -10.95
N LEU A 41 -4.46 37.55 -9.67
CA LEU A 41 -3.61 38.05 -8.60
C LEU A 41 -3.19 36.92 -7.69
N LEU A 42 -1.91 36.87 -7.31
CA LEU A 42 -1.38 35.97 -6.31
C LEU A 42 -0.90 36.81 -5.13
N ASN A 43 -1.46 36.58 -3.94
CA ASN A 43 -1.18 37.34 -2.72
C ASN A 43 -1.35 38.86 -2.89
N GLY A 44 -2.31 39.27 -3.74
CA GLY A 44 -2.58 40.68 -4.05
C GLY A 44 -1.68 41.30 -5.13
N GLU A 45 -0.66 40.58 -5.61
CA GLU A 45 0.20 41.02 -6.71
C GLU A 45 -0.26 40.43 -8.05
N VAL A 46 -0.01 41.13 -9.15
CA VAL A 46 -0.36 40.65 -10.49
C VAL A 46 0.44 39.39 -10.81
N PHE A 47 -0.25 38.26 -10.98
CA PHE A 47 0.38 36.97 -11.26
C PHE A 47 0.65 36.77 -12.76
N SER A 48 -0.24 37.31 -13.60
CA SER A 48 -0.19 37.19 -15.05
C SER A 48 -0.97 38.33 -15.71
N ASP A 49 -0.74 38.52 -17.00
CA ASP A 49 -1.61 39.31 -17.86
C ASP A 49 -3.07 38.82 -17.80
N THR A 50 -3.98 39.73 -18.15
CA THR A 50 -5.41 39.47 -18.22
C THR A 50 -5.73 38.28 -19.12
N ILE A 51 -6.61 37.39 -18.67
CA ILE A 51 -7.00 36.19 -19.39
C ILE A 51 -8.39 36.33 -20.01
N ILE A 52 -8.49 35.94 -21.28
CA ILE A 52 -9.75 35.67 -21.99
C ILE A 52 -9.73 34.17 -22.33
N PRO A 53 -10.47 33.32 -21.59
CA PRO A 53 -10.46 31.88 -21.85
C PRO A 53 -11.00 31.56 -23.24
N LYS A 54 -10.30 30.69 -23.96
CA LYS A 54 -10.73 30.23 -25.29
C LYS A 54 -11.75 29.11 -25.17
N LYS A 55 -12.71 29.06 -26.10
CA LYS A 55 -13.75 28.03 -26.11
C LYS A 55 -13.16 26.65 -26.34
N LEU A 56 -13.33 25.75 -25.38
CA LEU A 56 -12.84 24.37 -25.38
C LEU A 56 -11.33 24.23 -25.69
N ASP A 57 -10.55 25.28 -25.42
CA ASP A 57 -9.10 25.31 -25.62
C ASP A 57 -8.42 25.81 -24.35
N VAL A 58 -7.49 25.00 -23.83
CA VAL A 58 -6.90 25.21 -22.51
C VAL A 58 -5.76 26.21 -22.59
N THR A 59 -5.89 27.29 -21.82
CA THR A 59 -4.82 28.23 -21.51
C THR A 59 -4.27 27.92 -20.12
N THR A 60 -2.98 27.61 -20.03
CA THR A 60 -2.30 27.37 -18.75
C THR A 60 -1.43 28.56 -18.41
N VAL A 61 -1.56 29.06 -17.19
CA VAL A 61 -0.76 30.16 -16.63
C VAL A 61 0.16 29.59 -15.55
N PRO A 62 1.45 29.36 -15.85
CA PRO A 62 2.42 28.84 -14.89
C PRO A 62 3.11 29.95 -14.10
N SER A 63 3.49 29.67 -12.86
CA SER A 63 4.49 30.46 -12.14
C SER A 63 5.88 30.18 -12.72
N VAL A 64 6.60 31.23 -13.13
CA VAL A 64 7.98 31.09 -13.65
C VAL A 64 8.99 30.83 -12.53
N THR A 65 8.76 31.43 -11.37
CA THR A 65 9.59 31.28 -10.17
C THR A 65 8.72 30.89 -8.98
N PRO A 66 9.27 30.14 -8.01
CA PRO A 66 8.48 29.75 -6.86
C PRO A 66 8.20 30.96 -5.97
N THR A 67 6.94 31.09 -5.54
CA THR A 67 6.49 32.22 -4.73
C THR A 67 6.37 31.81 -3.27
N THR A 68 6.73 32.71 -2.35
CA THR A 68 6.47 32.55 -0.92
C THR A 68 5.19 33.27 -0.53
N CYS A 69 4.46 32.70 0.43
CA CYS A 69 3.24 33.30 0.94
C CYS A 69 3.51 33.87 2.33
N GLN A 70 3.61 35.19 2.38
CA GLN A 70 3.83 35.93 3.62
C GLN A 70 2.60 35.77 4.52
N GLY A 71 2.81 35.40 5.78
CA GLY A 71 1.72 35.29 6.76
C GLY A 71 1.07 33.92 6.90
N GLY A 72 1.59 32.87 6.24
CA GLY A 72 1.12 31.49 6.48
C GLY A 72 -0.05 31.04 5.60
N GLU A 73 -0.51 31.90 4.68
CA GLU A 73 -1.64 31.61 3.80
C GLU A 73 -1.39 32.23 2.42
N CYS A 74 -1.58 31.43 1.38
CA CYS A 74 -1.51 31.88 0.00
C CYS A 74 -2.93 32.17 -0.51
N SER A 75 -3.10 33.20 -1.34
CA SER A 75 -4.40 33.58 -1.91
C SER A 75 -4.27 33.84 -3.41
N LEU A 76 -4.93 33.01 -4.23
CA LEU A 76 -5.12 33.24 -5.66
C LEU A 76 -6.48 33.90 -5.87
N GLN A 77 -6.49 35.08 -6.49
CA GLN A 77 -7.72 35.84 -6.76
C GLN A 77 -7.89 36.05 -8.26
N LEU A 78 -9.03 35.62 -8.79
CA LEU A 78 -9.47 35.96 -10.13
C LEU A 78 -10.47 37.10 -10.04
N THR A 79 -10.16 38.24 -10.65
CA THR A 79 -11.00 39.43 -10.57
C THR A 79 -11.55 39.80 -11.93
N ARG A 80 -12.88 39.85 -12.04
CA ARG A 80 -13.58 40.26 -13.26
C ARG A 80 -13.12 41.65 -13.71
N THR A 81 -12.79 41.83 -14.99
CA THR A 81 -12.53 43.17 -15.53
C THR A 81 -13.83 43.98 -15.69
N LYS A 82 -13.70 45.28 -15.99
CA LYS A 82 -14.85 46.15 -16.28
C LYS A 82 -15.54 45.80 -17.60
N THR A 83 -14.78 45.23 -18.53
CA THR A 83 -15.15 44.81 -19.90
C THR A 83 -15.81 43.44 -19.96
N SER A 84 -15.60 42.60 -18.94
CA SER A 84 -16.24 41.28 -18.83
C SER A 84 -17.69 41.39 -18.36
N THR A 85 -18.62 40.68 -19.00
CA THR A 85 -20.01 40.54 -18.52
C THR A 85 -20.17 39.39 -17.54
N LEU A 86 -19.37 38.33 -17.70
CA LEU A 86 -19.45 37.12 -16.90
C LEU A 86 -18.42 37.09 -15.75
N PRO A 87 -18.69 36.38 -14.65
CA PRO A 87 -17.73 36.20 -13.56
C PRO A 87 -16.50 35.40 -14.02
N PRO A 88 -15.39 35.39 -13.27
CA PRO A 88 -14.25 34.54 -13.57
C PRO A 88 -14.61 33.05 -13.52
N LEU A 89 -13.80 32.22 -14.18
CA LEU A 89 -13.88 30.76 -14.07
C LEU A 89 -12.46 30.20 -13.86
N LEU A 90 -12.41 28.98 -13.34
CA LEU A 90 -11.18 28.21 -13.18
C LEU A 90 -11.51 26.74 -13.43
N ASN A 91 -10.75 26.08 -14.31
CA ASN A 91 -10.98 24.68 -14.65
C ASN A 91 -10.16 23.76 -13.75
N ALA A 92 -8.89 24.08 -13.54
CA ALA A 92 -7.99 23.34 -12.65
C ALA A 92 -6.92 24.27 -12.07
N LEU A 93 -6.42 23.88 -10.91
CA LEU A 93 -5.30 24.54 -10.23
C LEU A 93 -4.38 23.47 -9.67
N GLU A 94 -3.11 23.53 -10.07
CA GLU A 94 -2.06 22.67 -9.54
C GLU A 94 -1.12 23.51 -8.67
N ILE A 95 -0.80 22.99 -7.48
CA ILE A 95 0.04 23.67 -6.50
C ILE A 95 1.12 22.69 -6.06
N TYR A 96 2.38 23.06 -6.30
CA TYR A 96 3.54 22.24 -5.98
C TYR A 96 4.38 22.93 -4.92
N ALA A 97 4.46 22.35 -3.72
CA ALA A 97 5.37 22.83 -2.69
C ALA A 97 6.82 22.46 -3.05
N VAL A 98 7.72 23.43 -2.98
CA VAL A 98 9.15 23.23 -3.15
C VAL A 98 9.72 22.63 -1.87
N ILE A 99 10.20 21.40 -1.97
CA ILE A 99 10.94 20.76 -0.89
C ILE A 99 12.42 20.91 -1.21
N GLN A 100 13.14 21.69 -0.39
CA GLN A 100 14.59 21.80 -0.53
C GLN A 100 15.28 20.63 0.17
N PHE A 101 16.16 19.96 -0.56
CA PHE A 101 17.00 18.88 -0.05
C PHE A 101 18.45 19.40 0.02
N PRO A 102 18.85 20.06 1.12
CA PRO A 102 20.23 20.52 1.26
C PRO A 102 21.21 19.36 1.42
N GLN A 103 20.73 18.18 1.83
CA GLN A 103 21.53 16.99 2.01
C GLN A 103 22.05 16.41 0.67
N SER A 104 23.21 15.77 0.74
CA SER A 104 23.74 14.97 -0.36
C SER A 104 22.80 13.80 -0.69
N GLU A 105 22.62 13.53 -1.98
CA GLU A 105 21.87 12.37 -2.48
C GLU A 105 22.57 11.05 -2.11
N THR A 106 21.82 9.95 -2.16
CA THR A 106 22.33 8.60 -1.94
C THR A 106 23.47 8.32 -2.92
N ASN A 107 24.48 7.57 -2.47
CA ASN A 107 25.60 7.22 -3.33
C ASN A 107 25.13 6.60 -4.66
N GLU A 108 25.50 7.23 -5.78
CA GLU A 108 24.99 6.90 -7.12
C GLU A 108 25.15 5.43 -7.52
N ASN A 109 26.26 4.79 -7.12
CA ASN A 109 26.50 3.38 -7.40
C ASN A 109 25.52 2.47 -6.65
N GLU A 110 25.15 2.83 -5.42
CA GLU A 110 24.16 2.09 -4.63
C GLU A 110 22.73 2.35 -5.14
N VAL A 111 22.45 3.56 -5.66
CA VAL A 111 21.19 3.86 -6.36
C VAL A 111 21.07 3.00 -7.63
N ALA A 112 22.12 2.93 -8.45
CA ALA A 112 22.14 2.08 -9.63
C ALA A 112 21.97 0.60 -9.27
N ALA A 113 22.59 0.16 -8.17
CA ALA A 113 22.47 -1.19 -7.67
C ALA A 113 21.03 -1.55 -7.26
N ILE A 114 20.36 -0.71 -6.47
CA ILE A 114 19.00 -1.01 -6.01
C ILE A 114 17.98 -0.95 -7.17
N LYS A 115 18.15 -0.04 -8.13
CA LYS A 115 17.33 -0.01 -9.35
C LYS A 115 17.56 -1.24 -10.24
N ASN A 116 18.79 -1.75 -10.29
CA ASN A 116 19.06 -3.00 -11.00
C ASN A 116 18.40 -4.20 -10.30
N ILE A 117 18.43 -4.24 -8.97
CA ILE A 117 17.73 -5.26 -8.16
C ILE A 117 16.21 -5.19 -8.43
N GLU A 118 15.63 -3.98 -8.41
CA GLU A 118 14.23 -3.75 -8.76
C GLU A 118 13.87 -4.33 -10.12
N ALA A 119 14.64 -3.98 -11.14
CA ALA A 119 14.43 -4.42 -12.51
C ALA A 119 14.64 -5.94 -12.68
N THR A 120 15.65 -6.51 -12.01
CA THR A 120 15.97 -7.95 -12.09
C THR A 120 14.80 -8.81 -11.62
N TYR A 121 14.12 -8.38 -10.57
CA TYR A 121 13.01 -9.14 -9.98
C TYR A 121 11.63 -8.63 -10.41
N GLY A 122 11.55 -7.60 -11.25
CA GLY A 122 10.28 -7.01 -11.67
C GLY A 122 9.45 -6.48 -10.50
N LEU A 123 10.10 -5.89 -9.48
CA LEU A 123 9.42 -5.37 -8.31
C LEU A 123 8.57 -4.15 -8.67
N SER A 124 7.34 -4.12 -8.21
CA SER A 124 6.44 -2.97 -8.39
C SER A 124 6.11 -2.35 -7.03
N ARG A 125 7.06 -1.60 -6.46
CA ARG A 125 6.90 -0.92 -5.17
C ARG A 125 6.59 0.56 -5.38
N ILE A 126 5.37 0.98 -4.99
CA ILE A 126 4.89 2.37 -5.15
C ILE A 126 5.84 3.37 -4.47
N ASN A 127 6.42 3.00 -3.33
CA ASN A 127 7.29 3.86 -2.54
C ASN A 127 8.76 3.84 -3.00
N TRP A 128 9.09 3.14 -4.09
CA TRP A 128 10.43 3.15 -4.69
C TRP A 128 10.52 4.23 -5.78
N GLN A 129 10.34 5.48 -5.37
CA GLN A 129 10.39 6.64 -6.26
C GLN A 129 11.40 7.66 -5.76
N GLY A 130 12.12 8.31 -6.68
CA GLY A 130 13.14 9.31 -6.34
C GLY A 130 14.42 8.69 -5.78
N ASP A 131 14.98 9.34 -4.77
CA ASP A 131 16.20 8.90 -4.09
C ASP A 131 15.89 7.85 -3.01
N PRO A 132 16.67 6.74 -2.90
CA PRO A 132 16.35 5.65 -1.98
C PRO A 132 16.40 5.99 -0.48
N CYS A 133 17.26 6.94 -0.08
CA CYS A 133 17.51 7.24 1.33
C CYS A 133 17.00 8.62 1.77
N VAL A 134 16.94 9.59 0.85
CA VAL A 134 16.62 10.99 1.20
C VAL A 134 15.46 11.55 0.37
N PRO A 135 14.59 12.37 0.98
CA PRO A 135 14.56 12.70 2.42
C PRO A 135 14.13 11.50 3.26
N GLN A 136 14.56 11.44 4.52
CA GLN A 136 14.30 10.31 5.42
C GLN A 136 12.80 9.97 5.55
N GLN A 137 11.93 10.98 5.43
CA GLN A 137 10.47 10.83 5.47
C GLN A 137 9.88 10.06 4.27
N PHE A 138 10.61 9.99 3.16
CA PHE A 138 10.22 9.30 1.92
C PHE A 138 11.23 8.19 1.54
N MET A 139 12.02 7.72 2.51
CA MET A 139 12.95 6.61 2.31
C MET A 139 12.20 5.38 1.82
N TRP A 140 12.80 4.67 0.87
CA TRP A 140 12.18 3.51 0.25
C TRP A 140 11.91 2.39 1.26
N ASP A 141 10.70 1.84 1.21
CA ASP A 141 10.31 0.75 2.09
C ASP A 141 11.25 -0.47 1.95
N GLY A 142 11.60 -1.05 3.09
CA GLY A 142 12.53 -2.18 3.18
C GLY A 142 14.01 -1.79 3.14
N LEU A 143 14.33 -0.51 2.96
CA LEU A 143 15.70 -0.01 3.11
C LEU A 143 15.94 0.55 4.51
N SER A 144 17.21 0.55 4.91
CA SER A 144 17.69 1.46 5.94
C SER A 144 19.02 2.03 5.48
N CYS A 145 19.23 3.31 5.73
CA CYS A 145 20.42 4.02 5.28
C CYS A 145 21.23 4.57 6.46
N SER A 146 22.52 4.75 6.25
CA SER A 146 23.40 5.39 7.21
C SER A 146 22.92 6.82 7.48
N HIS A 147 22.89 7.23 8.74
CA HIS A 147 22.62 8.62 9.08
C HIS A 147 23.87 9.46 8.77
N THR A 148 23.77 10.34 7.78
CA THR A 148 24.86 11.18 7.34
C THR A 148 24.52 12.66 7.50
N ASN A 149 25.54 13.49 7.64
CA ASN A 149 25.39 14.94 7.68
C ASN A 149 25.14 15.47 6.26
N ILE A 150 24.79 16.75 6.14
CA ILE A 150 24.43 17.42 4.86
C ILE A 150 25.47 17.17 3.74
N SER A 151 26.75 17.02 4.08
CA SER A 151 27.85 16.88 3.12
C SER A 151 28.29 15.45 2.81
N THR A 152 27.66 14.43 3.39
CA THR A 152 28.03 13.03 3.13
C THR A 152 26.86 12.25 2.56
N ALA A 153 27.07 11.64 1.39
CA ALA A 153 26.05 10.82 0.73
C ALA A 153 25.65 9.63 1.63
N PRO A 154 24.36 9.44 1.94
CA PRO A 154 23.90 8.27 2.67
C PRO A 154 24.18 6.98 1.89
N ARG A 155 24.38 5.89 2.63
CA ARG A 155 24.71 4.55 2.14
C ARG A 155 23.65 3.56 2.60
N ILE A 156 23.29 2.60 1.77
CA ILE A 156 22.32 1.56 2.10
C ILE A 156 22.97 0.55 3.05
N THR A 157 22.40 0.42 4.25
CA THR A 157 22.90 -0.45 5.33
C THR A 157 21.99 -1.65 5.58
N SER A 158 20.73 -1.59 5.20
CA SER A 158 19.80 -2.73 5.28
C SER A 158 18.97 -2.83 4.02
N LEU A 159 18.80 -4.07 3.52
CA LEU A 159 17.90 -4.39 2.41
C LEU A 159 17.00 -5.55 2.84
N ASN A 160 15.70 -5.29 2.93
CA ASN A 160 14.67 -6.27 3.21
C ASN A 160 13.76 -6.45 1.99
N LEU A 161 13.93 -7.60 1.34
CA LEU A 161 13.07 -8.11 0.27
C LEU A 161 12.44 -9.45 0.67
N SER A 162 12.22 -9.68 1.96
CA SER A 162 11.49 -10.85 2.43
C SER A 162 10.07 -10.85 1.85
N SER A 163 9.55 -12.04 1.56
CA SER A 163 8.18 -12.25 1.06
C SER A 163 7.78 -11.32 -0.11
N SER A 164 8.72 -11.08 -1.04
CA SER A 164 8.55 -10.16 -2.17
C SER A 164 8.32 -10.87 -3.50
N GLY A 165 8.11 -12.19 -3.49
CA GLY A 165 7.88 -13.00 -4.68
C GLY A 165 9.11 -13.09 -5.60
N LEU A 166 10.32 -12.95 -5.04
CA LEU A 166 11.54 -12.98 -5.85
C LEU A 166 11.73 -14.36 -6.49
N THR A 167 12.12 -14.39 -7.76
CA THR A 167 12.41 -15.61 -8.53
C THR A 167 13.78 -15.51 -9.20
N GLY A 168 14.28 -16.62 -9.75
CA GLY A 168 15.60 -16.64 -10.39
C GLY A 168 16.74 -16.67 -9.36
N ASN A 169 17.92 -16.16 -9.73
CA ASN A 169 19.11 -16.20 -8.89
C ASN A 169 19.23 -14.94 -8.01
N ILE A 170 20.02 -15.03 -6.94
CA ILE A 170 20.40 -13.85 -6.14
C ILE A 170 21.14 -12.84 -7.04
N ALA A 171 20.53 -11.66 -7.23
CA ALA A 171 21.02 -10.60 -8.11
C ALA A 171 22.44 -10.14 -7.77
N ALA A 172 23.33 -10.14 -8.77
CA ALA A 172 24.73 -9.74 -8.62
C ALA A 172 24.89 -8.26 -8.21
N ALA A 173 23.92 -7.40 -8.53
CA ALA A 173 23.92 -5.99 -8.16
C ALA A 173 23.99 -5.77 -6.63
N ILE A 174 23.60 -6.75 -5.81
CA ILE A 174 23.77 -6.69 -4.34
C ILE A 174 25.26 -6.48 -3.95
N GLN A 175 26.22 -6.92 -4.76
CA GLN A 175 27.65 -6.71 -4.54
C GLN A 175 28.02 -5.21 -4.42
N ASN A 176 27.28 -4.34 -5.10
CA ASN A 176 27.55 -2.90 -5.11
C ASN A 176 27.03 -2.18 -3.86
N LEU A 177 26.24 -2.85 -3.01
CA LEU A 177 25.80 -2.35 -1.71
C LEU A 177 26.91 -2.55 -0.67
N THR A 178 28.03 -1.84 -0.87
CA THR A 178 29.30 -2.11 -0.16
C THR A 178 29.27 -1.86 1.35
N GLN A 179 28.30 -1.10 1.85
CA GLN A 179 28.08 -0.87 3.29
C GLN A 179 26.90 -1.66 3.87
N LEU A 180 26.38 -2.65 3.14
CA LEU A 180 25.24 -3.44 3.58
C LEU A 180 25.60 -4.24 4.84
N VAL A 181 24.79 -4.08 5.89
CA VAL A 181 24.93 -4.72 7.20
C VAL A 181 23.92 -5.86 7.35
N LYS A 182 22.70 -5.67 6.86
CA LYS A 182 21.61 -6.65 6.92
C LYS A 182 21.03 -6.91 5.54
N LEU A 183 20.90 -8.17 5.19
CA LEU A 183 20.24 -8.62 3.97
C LEU A 183 19.17 -9.66 4.33
N ASP A 184 17.90 -9.36 4.03
CA ASP A 184 16.81 -10.32 4.18
C ASP A 184 16.17 -10.61 2.82
N LEU A 185 16.34 -11.85 2.35
CA LEU A 185 15.78 -12.41 1.13
C LEU A 185 14.84 -13.60 1.43
N SER A 186 14.40 -13.75 2.68
CA SER A 186 13.64 -14.92 3.12
C SER A 186 12.24 -15.02 2.52
N ASN A 187 11.67 -16.22 2.51
CA ASN A 187 10.32 -16.52 2.04
C ASN A 187 10.08 -16.03 0.60
N ASN A 188 10.98 -16.38 -0.30
CA ASN A 188 10.87 -16.12 -1.73
C ASN A 188 11.00 -17.44 -2.51
N SER A 189 11.05 -17.35 -3.84
CA SER A 189 11.26 -18.50 -4.73
C SER A 189 12.60 -18.38 -5.45
N LEU A 190 13.64 -17.89 -4.76
CA LEU A 190 14.99 -17.80 -5.30
C LEU A 190 15.57 -19.20 -5.51
N THR A 191 16.33 -19.36 -6.59
CA THR A 191 16.95 -20.60 -7.06
C THR A 191 18.44 -20.36 -7.36
N GLY A 192 19.16 -21.42 -7.75
CA GLY A 192 20.59 -21.35 -7.99
C GLY A 192 21.42 -21.36 -6.71
N GLU A 193 22.73 -21.15 -6.86
CA GLU A 193 23.68 -21.21 -5.76
C GLU A 193 23.74 -19.89 -4.98
N VAL A 194 24.17 -19.97 -3.72
CA VAL A 194 24.47 -18.78 -2.91
C VAL A 194 25.76 -18.13 -3.44
N PRO A 195 25.73 -16.88 -3.94
CA PRO A 195 26.91 -16.28 -4.56
C PRO A 195 28.04 -15.98 -3.58
N GLU A 196 29.28 -16.22 -4.00
CA GLU A 196 30.47 -15.96 -3.19
C GLU A 196 30.68 -14.48 -2.86
N PHE A 197 30.20 -13.57 -3.71
CA PHE A 197 30.34 -12.11 -3.51
C PHE A 197 29.71 -11.63 -2.20
N LEU A 198 28.71 -12.34 -1.66
CA LEU A 198 28.10 -11.99 -0.37
C LEU A 198 29.14 -12.03 0.76
N GLY A 199 30.14 -12.92 0.68
CA GLY A 199 31.25 -12.97 1.64
C GLY A 199 32.30 -11.86 1.46
N ASN A 200 32.27 -11.14 0.33
CA ASN A 200 33.13 -9.99 0.07
C ASN A 200 32.62 -8.71 0.74
N ILE A 201 31.32 -8.63 1.04
CA ILE A 201 30.72 -7.50 1.76
C ILE A 201 31.03 -7.66 3.26
N LYS A 202 32.15 -7.06 3.69
CA LYS A 202 32.68 -7.25 5.06
C LYS A 202 31.80 -6.65 6.16
N SER A 203 30.96 -5.67 5.82
CA SER A 203 29.99 -5.04 6.72
C SER A 203 28.81 -5.95 7.08
N LEU A 204 28.52 -7.00 6.31
CA LEU A 204 27.39 -7.87 6.60
C LEU A 204 27.56 -8.56 7.96
N VAL A 205 26.52 -8.49 8.77
CA VAL A 205 26.43 -9.20 10.06
C VAL A 205 25.22 -10.12 10.11
N PHE A 206 24.24 -9.91 9.21
CA PHE A 206 23.02 -10.71 9.15
C PHE A 206 22.62 -10.96 7.69
N ILE A 207 22.40 -12.22 7.35
CA ILE A 207 21.84 -12.66 6.08
C ILE A 207 20.74 -13.68 6.36
N ASN A 208 19.54 -13.44 5.83
CA ASN A 208 18.44 -14.39 5.88
C ASN A 208 18.05 -14.84 4.47
N LEU A 209 18.32 -16.10 4.17
CA LEU A 209 18.00 -16.80 2.92
C LEU A 209 16.95 -17.89 3.13
N SER A 210 16.33 -17.95 4.31
CA SER A 210 15.41 -19.04 4.66
C SER A 210 14.14 -19.05 3.80
N GLY A 211 13.55 -20.23 3.59
CA GLY A 211 12.33 -20.38 2.79
C GLY A 211 12.52 -19.96 1.33
N ASN A 212 13.47 -20.59 0.64
CA ASN A 212 13.75 -20.42 -0.79
C ASN A 212 14.04 -21.80 -1.43
N ASP A 213 14.36 -21.84 -2.72
CA ASP A 213 14.71 -23.05 -3.48
C ASP A 213 16.19 -23.08 -3.91
N LEU A 214 17.06 -22.44 -3.13
CA LEU A 214 18.50 -22.37 -3.36
C LEU A 214 19.14 -23.76 -3.32
N ASN A 215 20.24 -23.92 -4.06
CA ASN A 215 20.95 -25.19 -4.20
C ASN A 215 22.48 -25.03 -4.04
N GLY A 216 23.20 -26.14 -4.15
CA GLY A 216 24.66 -26.16 -4.06
C GLY A 216 25.15 -26.09 -2.61
N THR A 217 26.38 -25.58 -2.43
CA THR A 217 27.01 -25.47 -1.11
C THR A 217 27.12 -24.03 -0.64
N ILE A 218 26.95 -23.80 0.67
CA ILE A 218 27.21 -22.47 1.26
C ILE A 218 28.70 -22.10 1.08
N PRO A 219 29.02 -20.95 0.44
CA PRO A 219 30.39 -20.46 0.29
C PRO A 219 31.13 -20.34 1.63
N GLN A 220 32.41 -20.74 1.65
CA GLN A 220 33.27 -20.62 2.84
C GLN A 220 33.44 -19.17 3.32
N SER A 221 33.38 -18.21 2.38
CA SER A 221 33.45 -16.77 2.69
C SER A 221 32.29 -16.28 3.57
N LEU A 222 31.18 -17.03 3.63
CA LEU A 222 30.03 -16.77 4.50
C LEU A 222 30.09 -17.54 5.83
N GLN A 223 31.05 -18.44 6.03
CA GLN A 223 31.25 -19.18 7.27
C GLN A 223 32.22 -18.45 8.23
N ARG A 224 32.08 -17.12 8.33
CA ARG A 224 32.95 -16.29 9.17
C ARG A 224 32.30 -15.93 10.50
N LYS A 225 33.12 -15.80 11.55
CA LYS A 225 32.67 -15.38 12.88
C LYS A 225 32.02 -13.99 12.83
N GLY A 226 30.88 -13.84 13.51
CA GLY A 226 30.13 -12.58 13.60
C GLY A 226 29.14 -12.33 12.46
N LEU A 227 29.02 -13.25 11.50
CA LEU A 227 27.94 -13.27 10.52
C LEU A 227 26.87 -14.28 10.96
N GLU A 228 25.64 -13.80 11.15
CA GLU A 228 24.47 -14.64 11.34
C GLU A 228 23.88 -14.99 9.97
N LEU A 229 23.85 -16.27 9.62
CA LEU A 229 23.31 -16.78 8.37
C LEU A 229 22.14 -17.73 8.64
N LEU A 230 20.93 -17.31 8.27
CA LEU A 230 19.73 -18.14 8.29
C LEU A 230 19.49 -18.70 6.89
N HIS A 231 19.39 -20.02 6.76
CA HIS A 231 19.29 -20.70 5.46
C HIS A 231 18.34 -21.91 5.47
N GLN A 232 17.57 -22.07 6.54
CA GLN A 232 16.61 -23.16 6.72
C GLN A 232 15.52 -23.11 5.65
N GLY A 233 14.92 -24.25 5.31
CA GLY A 233 13.87 -24.29 4.29
C GLY A 233 14.37 -24.11 2.85
N ASN A 234 15.64 -24.44 2.58
CA ASN A 234 16.20 -24.61 1.23
C ASN A 234 16.53 -26.10 1.01
N PRO A 235 15.68 -26.89 0.33
CA PRO A 235 15.81 -28.36 0.30
C PRO A 235 17.09 -28.89 -0.34
N ARG A 236 17.71 -28.12 -1.25
CA ARG A 236 18.88 -28.52 -2.05
C ARG A 236 20.17 -27.82 -1.64
N LEU A 237 20.14 -26.99 -0.60
CA LEU A 237 21.29 -26.26 -0.11
C LEU A 237 22.03 -27.05 0.96
N VAL A 238 23.33 -27.27 0.77
CA VAL A 238 24.17 -28.07 1.65
C VAL A 238 25.15 -27.18 2.41
N SER A 239 25.22 -27.33 3.73
CA SER A 239 26.29 -26.70 4.52
C SER A 239 27.59 -27.45 4.25
N SER A 240 28.61 -26.76 3.68
CA SER A 240 29.96 -27.32 3.56
C SER A 240 30.47 -27.68 4.95
N GLY A 241 30.42 -28.97 5.30
CA GLY A 241 30.76 -29.47 6.64
C GLY A 241 30.08 -30.78 7.08
N SER A 242 29.16 -31.37 6.30
CA SER A 242 28.65 -32.72 6.63
C SER A 242 29.57 -33.79 6.03
N PRO A 243 30.30 -34.59 6.84
CA PRO A 243 30.97 -35.77 6.31
C PRO A 243 29.89 -36.75 5.86
N THR A 244 29.88 -37.07 4.57
CA THR A 244 29.09 -38.17 4.01
C THR A 244 29.59 -39.49 4.57
N ASN A 245 29.07 -39.89 5.73
CA ASN A 245 29.11 -41.29 6.15
C ASN A 245 27.95 -42.02 5.47
N PRO A 246 28.21 -42.99 4.57
CA PRO A 246 27.16 -43.85 4.07
C PRO A 246 26.92 -44.95 5.10
N THR A 247 26.03 -44.72 6.05
CA THR A 247 25.48 -45.81 6.87
C THR A 247 23.96 -45.82 6.81
N LYS A 248 23.46 -46.83 6.09
CA LYS A 248 22.09 -47.33 6.16
C LYS A 248 21.66 -47.46 7.63
N LYS A 249 20.45 -47.00 7.93
CA LYS A 249 19.29 -47.87 8.22
C LYS A 249 18.04 -47.00 8.30
N SER A 250 17.06 -47.34 7.46
CA SER A 250 15.68 -46.90 7.62
C SER A 250 15.19 -47.35 9.00
N ILE A 251 14.80 -46.39 9.84
CA ILE A 251 14.04 -46.70 11.04
C ILE A 251 12.65 -47.09 10.57
N LEU A 252 12.39 -48.40 10.52
CA LEU A 252 11.06 -48.97 10.46
C LEU A 252 10.34 -48.57 11.75
N VAL A 253 9.46 -47.57 11.67
CA VAL A 253 8.45 -47.35 12.69
C VAL A 253 7.42 -48.47 12.54
N PRO A 254 7.19 -49.33 13.54
CA PRO A 254 6.09 -50.27 13.48
C PRO A 254 4.78 -49.50 13.69
N ILE A 255 3.96 -49.45 12.64
CA ILE A 255 2.58 -48.97 12.70
C ILE A 255 1.77 -49.98 13.54
N VAL A 256 1.67 -49.74 14.85
CA VAL A 256 0.70 -50.44 15.71
C VAL A 256 0.11 -49.45 16.72
N ALA A 257 -0.84 -48.63 16.27
CA ALA A 257 -1.93 -48.07 17.08
C ALA A 257 -2.93 -47.29 16.18
N SER A 258 -3.58 -47.98 15.22
CA SER A 258 -4.76 -47.42 14.53
C SER A 258 -5.78 -48.47 14.10
N VAL A 259 -5.86 -49.58 14.84
CA VAL A 259 -6.98 -50.53 14.69
C VAL A 259 -7.99 -50.36 15.84
N ALA A 260 -7.52 -50.05 17.06
CA ALA A 260 -8.40 -49.81 18.20
C ALA A 260 -9.23 -48.52 18.04
N SER A 261 -8.62 -47.44 17.54
CA SER A 261 -9.29 -46.14 17.35
C SER A 261 -10.39 -46.20 16.29
N VAL A 262 -10.17 -46.96 15.21
CA VAL A 262 -11.15 -47.15 14.12
C VAL A 262 -12.28 -48.08 14.56
N ALA A 263 -11.97 -49.14 15.33
CA ALA A 263 -12.99 -50.03 15.88
C ALA A 263 -13.94 -49.32 16.86
N ILE A 264 -13.41 -48.41 17.69
CA ILE A 264 -14.22 -47.60 18.62
C ILE A 264 -15.13 -46.62 17.86
N LEU A 265 -14.63 -45.97 16.81
CA LEU A 265 -15.42 -45.06 15.98
C LEU A 265 -16.53 -45.80 15.21
N ILE A 266 -16.25 -46.99 14.70
CA ILE A 266 -17.25 -47.83 14.02
C ILE A 266 -18.31 -48.32 15.02
N ALA A 267 -17.91 -48.75 16.22
CA ALA A 267 -18.85 -49.17 17.25
C ALA A 267 -19.76 -48.01 17.73
N ALA A 268 -19.21 -46.81 17.88
CA ALA A 268 -19.97 -45.61 18.22
C ALA A 268 -20.96 -45.21 17.10
N LEU A 269 -20.56 -45.32 15.84
CA LEU A 269 -21.42 -45.04 14.69
C LEU A 269 -22.56 -46.07 14.57
N VAL A 270 -22.28 -47.35 14.79
CA VAL A 270 -23.30 -48.41 14.82
C VAL A 270 -24.29 -48.18 15.96
N LEU A 271 -23.81 -47.83 17.15
CA LEU A 271 -24.68 -47.52 18.30
C LEU A 271 -25.58 -46.31 18.02
N TYR A 272 -25.03 -45.25 17.40
CA TYR A 272 -25.79 -44.07 16.99
C TYR A 272 -26.90 -44.39 15.98
N LEU A 273 -26.61 -45.23 14.98
CA LEU A 273 -27.58 -45.65 13.96
C LEU A 273 -28.68 -46.55 14.53
N VAL A 274 -28.36 -47.42 15.50
CA VAL A 274 -29.34 -48.25 16.20
C VAL A 274 -30.27 -47.41 17.07
N LEU A 275 -29.75 -46.39 17.75
CA LEU A 275 -30.55 -45.45 18.54
C LEU A 275 -31.46 -44.56 17.67
N ARG A 276 -31.02 -44.18 16.46
CA ARG A 276 -31.85 -43.45 15.49
C ARG A 276 -32.97 -44.28 14.86
N LYS A 277 -32.86 -45.62 14.87
CA LYS A 277 -33.91 -46.52 14.35
C LYS A 277 -35.09 -46.75 15.31
N LYS A 278 -35.08 -46.15 16.51
CA LYS A 278 -36.23 -46.17 17.43
C LYS A 278 -36.73 -44.76 17.72
N LYS A 279 -37.58 -44.23 16.84
CA LYS A 279 -38.84 -43.54 17.22
C LYS A 279 -39.71 -43.31 15.98
N PRO A 280 -41.00 -43.65 16.02
CA PRO A 280 -41.94 -43.50 14.91
C PRO A 280 -42.57 -42.10 14.86
N SER A 281 -43.03 -41.75 13.67
CA SER A 281 -43.80 -40.55 13.32
C SER A 281 -45.24 -40.61 13.86
N THR A 282 -45.78 -39.49 14.33
CA THR A 282 -47.24 -39.28 14.39
C THR A 282 -47.60 -37.83 14.06
N VAL A 283 -48.64 -37.69 13.24
CA VAL A 283 -49.23 -36.48 12.66
C VAL A 283 -50.41 -36.02 13.53
N GLU A 284 -50.69 -34.72 13.58
CA GLU A 284 -52.02 -34.04 13.49
C GLU A 284 -52.19 -32.76 14.36
N ALA A 285 -52.29 -31.64 13.64
CA ALA A 285 -53.38 -30.63 13.60
C ALA A 285 -54.05 -30.00 14.87
N PHE A 286 -53.99 -28.64 14.86
CA PHE A 286 -54.98 -27.61 15.24
C PHE A 286 -55.34 -27.29 16.71
N HIS A 287 -55.01 -26.07 17.15
CA HIS A 287 -55.99 -25.04 17.58
C HIS A 287 -55.38 -23.63 17.79
N LYS A 288 -56.14 -22.59 17.39
CA LYS A 288 -56.06 -21.15 17.78
C LYS A 288 -57.26 -20.90 18.73
N PRO A 289 -57.34 -19.83 19.58
CA PRO A 289 -57.35 -18.43 19.12
C PRO A 289 -56.76 -17.34 20.08
N GLN A 290 -56.48 -16.17 19.46
CA GLN A 290 -56.59 -14.75 19.89
C GLN A 290 -56.42 -14.29 21.37
N SER A 291 -55.66 -13.21 21.56
CA SER A 291 -56.21 -11.88 21.94
C SER A 291 -55.17 -10.75 21.80
N MET A 292 -55.63 -9.60 21.30
CA MET A 292 -54.95 -8.29 21.33
C MET A 292 -55.25 -7.56 22.65
N PRO A 293 -54.56 -6.42 22.90
CA PRO A 293 -55.33 -5.18 22.92
C PRO A 293 -54.72 -4.05 22.05
N ALA A 294 -55.62 -3.29 21.41
CA ALA A 294 -55.38 -1.95 20.85
C ALA A 294 -55.11 -0.94 22.00
N ARG A 295 -54.59 0.29 21.86
CA ARG A 295 -54.58 1.32 20.81
C ARG A 295 -53.60 2.40 21.35
N ASN A 296 -52.78 3.09 20.56
CA ASN A 296 -53.12 4.43 20.03
C ASN A 296 -51.98 4.95 19.15
N VAL A 297 -52.39 5.59 18.06
CA VAL A 297 -51.57 6.29 17.07
C VAL A 297 -51.23 7.69 17.60
N THR A 298 -49.95 8.07 17.51
CA THR A 298 -49.56 9.48 17.38
C THR A 298 -48.44 9.56 16.34
N HIS A 299 -48.67 10.36 15.31
CA HIS A 299 -47.69 10.70 14.27
C HIS A 299 -46.49 11.43 14.88
N GLY A 300 -45.29 10.92 14.62
CA GLY A 300 -44.03 11.59 14.87
C GLY A 300 -43.00 10.99 13.91
N ILE A 301 -42.57 11.78 12.94
CA ILE A 301 -41.47 11.45 12.02
C ILE A 301 -40.20 11.41 12.89
N SER A 302 -39.67 10.21 13.11
CA SER A 302 -38.41 9.99 13.83
C SER A 302 -37.34 9.54 12.83
N PRO A 303 -36.08 10.01 12.93
CA PRO A 303 -35.03 9.66 11.99
C PRO A 303 -34.74 8.15 12.03
N GLU A 304 -34.31 7.60 10.89
CA GLU A 304 -33.80 6.24 10.76
C GLU A 304 -32.88 5.85 11.94
N PRO A 305 -32.90 4.57 12.37
CA PRO A 305 -32.00 4.11 13.40
C PRO A 305 -30.57 4.15 12.83
N SER A 306 -29.78 5.14 13.25
CA SER A 306 -28.34 5.15 13.00
C SER A 306 -27.76 3.89 13.64
N ILE A 307 -27.42 2.90 12.81
CA ILE A 307 -26.58 1.77 13.23
C ILE A 307 -25.29 2.40 13.73
N GLU A 308 -25.10 2.42 15.04
CA GLU A 308 -23.89 2.93 15.68
C GLU A 308 -22.73 1.97 15.36
N MET A 309 -22.18 2.13 14.16
CA MET A 309 -20.99 1.40 13.74
C MET A 309 -19.83 1.89 14.60
N LYS A 310 -19.30 1.01 15.47
CA LYS A 310 -18.00 1.22 16.10
C LYS A 310 -16.97 1.39 14.98
N LYS A 311 -16.62 2.64 14.66
CA LYS A 311 -15.57 2.99 13.69
C LYS A 311 -14.22 2.56 14.26
N ARG A 312 -13.87 1.28 14.08
CA ARG A 312 -12.53 0.78 14.37
C ARG A 312 -11.60 1.37 13.31
N ARG A 313 -10.56 2.06 13.77
CA ARG A 313 -9.50 2.58 12.90
C ARG A 313 -8.31 1.64 13.01
N PHE A 314 -7.70 1.35 11.88
CA PHE A 314 -6.49 0.54 11.80
C PHE A 314 -5.44 1.37 11.04
N SER A 315 -4.21 1.32 11.50
CA SER A 315 -3.05 1.80 10.75
C SER A 315 -2.79 0.90 9.55
N TYR A 316 -2.10 1.43 8.54
CA TYR A 316 -1.75 0.67 7.34
C TYR A 316 -0.92 -0.60 7.66
N SER A 317 0.00 -0.50 8.62
CA SER A 317 0.82 -1.65 9.06
C SER A 317 0.00 -2.74 9.75
N GLU A 318 -1.06 -2.38 10.47
CA GLU A 318 -2.02 -3.34 11.02
C GLU A 318 -2.81 -4.03 9.92
N VAL A 319 -3.25 -3.29 8.89
CA VAL A 319 -3.97 -3.85 7.74
C VAL A 319 -3.10 -4.84 6.95
N ILE A 320 -1.81 -4.52 6.74
CA ILE A 320 -0.84 -5.45 6.12
C ILE A 320 -0.73 -6.75 6.94
N LYS A 321 -0.59 -6.63 8.27
CA LYS A 321 -0.50 -7.81 9.16
C LYS A 321 -1.80 -8.63 9.12
N MET A 322 -2.96 -7.98 9.14
CA MET A 322 -4.27 -8.64 9.11
C MET A 322 -4.51 -9.42 7.83
N THR A 323 -3.99 -8.93 6.70
CA THR A 323 -4.22 -9.50 5.36
C THR A 323 -3.10 -10.43 4.90
N ASN A 324 -2.08 -10.67 5.75
CA ASN A 324 -0.85 -11.35 5.38
C ASN A 324 -0.25 -10.77 4.08
N ASN A 325 -0.03 -9.46 4.07
CA ASN A 325 0.44 -8.72 2.88
C ASN A 325 -0.45 -8.90 1.65
N PHE A 326 -1.77 -8.86 1.86
CA PHE A 326 -2.80 -8.97 0.81
C PHE A 326 -2.79 -10.29 0.01
N GLU A 327 -2.19 -11.35 0.56
CA GLU A 327 -1.97 -12.65 -0.13
C GLU A 327 -3.23 -13.26 -0.74
N ARG A 328 -4.35 -13.23 0.00
CA ARG A 328 -5.59 -13.90 -0.41
C ARG A 328 -6.60 -12.90 -0.97
N VAL A 329 -6.68 -12.81 -2.29
CA VAL A 329 -7.72 -12.06 -3.00
C VAL A 329 -9.05 -12.82 -2.97
N LEU A 330 -10.12 -12.15 -2.52
CA LEU A 330 -11.50 -12.66 -2.51
C LEU A 330 -12.25 -12.28 -3.80
N GLY A 331 -11.87 -11.18 -4.43
CA GLY A 331 -12.43 -10.74 -5.69
C GLY A 331 -11.83 -9.42 -6.17
N GLU A 332 -11.92 -9.20 -7.48
CA GLU A 332 -11.44 -7.99 -8.15
C GLU A 332 -12.58 -7.41 -8.99
N GLY A 333 -12.74 -6.09 -8.94
CA GLY A 333 -13.76 -5.37 -9.71
C GLY A 333 -13.25 -4.00 -10.15
N GLY A 334 -14.10 -3.25 -10.85
CA GLY A 334 -13.71 -1.97 -11.46
C GLY A 334 -13.19 -0.89 -10.50
N PHE A 335 -13.43 -1.04 -9.20
CA PHE A 335 -13.06 -0.06 -8.17
C PHE A 335 -11.93 -0.54 -7.25
N GLY A 336 -11.34 -1.70 -7.53
CA GLY A 336 -10.20 -2.26 -6.80
C GLY A 336 -10.38 -3.70 -6.36
N VAL A 337 -9.45 -4.15 -5.52
CA VAL A 337 -9.32 -5.54 -5.09
C VAL A 337 -9.86 -5.70 -3.67
N VAL A 338 -10.57 -6.79 -3.41
CA VAL A 338 -11.00 -7.21 -2.09
C VAL A 338 -10.13 -8.36 -1.63
N CYS A 339 -9.41 -8.16 -0.53
CA CYS A 339 -8.55 -9.16 0.09
C CYS A 339 -9.19 -9.70 1.36
N HIS A 340 -8.87 -10.95 1.70
CA HIS A 340 -9.22 -11.55 2.97
C HIS A 340 -8.24 -11.09 4.05
N GLY A 341 -8.75 -10.79 5.24
CA GLY A 341 -7.93 -10.51 6.41
C GLY A 341 -8.51 -11.13 7.68
N THR A 342 -7.75 -11.08 8.76
CA THR A 342 -8.17 -11.54 10.09
C THR A 342 -7.77 -10.53 11.16
N VAL A 343 -8.75 -10.06 11.92
CA VAL A 343 -8.55 -9.18 13.08
C VAL A 343 -8.50 -10.04 14.34
N ASN A 344 -7.50 -9.83 15.20
CA ASN A 344 -7.30 -10.55 16.46
C ASN A 344 -7.29 -12.08 16.32
N GLY A 345 -6.79 -12.60 15.18
CA GLY A 345 -6.60 -14.04 14.94
C GLY A 345 -7.86 -14.89 14.79
N SER A 346 -9.07 -14.30 14.90
CA SER A 346 -10.33 -15.06 14.84
C SER A 346 -11.44 -14.36 14.04
N GLN A 347 -11.45 -13.03 13.98
CA GLN A 347 -12.48 -12.30 13.27
C GLN A 347 -12.08 -12.14 11.79
N GLN A 348 -12.73 -12.87 10.90
CA GLN A 348 -12.54 -12.70 9.46
C GLN A 348 -13.08 -11.36 8.99
N VAL A 349 -12.34 -10.69 8.11
CA VAL A 349 -12.71 -9.41 7.50
C VAL A 349 -12.40 -9.42 6.01
N ALA A 350 -13.17 -8.66 5.24
CA ALA A 350 -12.83 -8.32 3.87
C ALA A 350 -12.24 -6.91 3.85
N VAL A 351 -11.05 -6.75 3.27
CA VAL A 351 -10.35 -5.47 3.13
C VAL A 351 -10.40 -5.07 1.68
N LYS A 352 -11.12 -4.00 1.37
CA LYS A 352 -11.18 -3.44 0.01
C LYS A 352 -10.10 -2.37 -0.16
N LEU A 353 -9.27 -2.54 -1.18
CA LEU A 353 -8.19 -1.63 -1.53
C LEU A 353 -8.55 -0.83 -2.76
N LEU A 354 -8.31 0.49 -2.70
CA LEU A 354 -8.40 1.35 -3.87
C LEU A 354 -7.22 1.04 -4.79
N SER A 355 -7.49 0.54 -5.99
CA SER A 355 -6.45 0.33 -7.00
C SER A 355 -6.03 1.67 -7.62
N GLN A 356 -4.72 1.84 -7.85
CA GLN A 356 -4.19 2.98 -8.61
C GLN A 356 -4.56 2.93 -10.11
N SER A 357 -4.94 1.75 -10.62
CA SER A 357 -5.43 1.58 -12.00
C SER A 357 -6.92 1.88 -12.17
N SER A 358 -7.64 2.21 -11.08
CA SER A 358 -9.07 2.53 -11.13
C SER A 358 -9.30 3.85 -11.85
N THR A 359 -9.98 3.80 -12.99
CA THR A 359 -10.30 4.96 -13.83
C THR A 359 -11.30 5.93 -13.20
N GLN A 360 -12.00 5.52 -12.14
CA GLN A 360 -13.13 6.26 -11.60
C GLN A 360 -12.83 7.12 -10.35
N GLY A 361 -11.74 6.90 -9.60
CA GLY A 361 -11.35 7.77 -8.47
C GLY A 361 -11.92 7.43 -7.08
N TYR A 362 -11.62 8.26 -6.08
CA TYR A 362 -11.87 8.00 -4.65
C TYR A 362 -13.36 8.08 -4.24
N LYS A 363 -14.19 8.89 -4.93
CA LYS A 363 -15.59 9.10 -4.53
C LYS A 363 -16.43 7.85 -4.77
N GLU A 364 -16.17 7.15 -5.86
CA GLU A 364 -16.85 5.97 -6.36
C GLU A 364 -16.48 4.76 -5.50
N PHE A 365 -15.19 4.64 -5.16
CA PHE A 365 -14.71 3.67 -4.17
C PHE A 365 -15.41 3.86 -2.82
N LYS A 366 -15.51 5.10 -2.34
CA LYS A 366 -16.19 5.39 -1.07
C LYS A 366 -17.68 5.04 -1.14
N ALA A 367 -18.35 5.33 -2.26
CA ALA A 367 -19.76 4.98 -2.44
C ALA A 367 -19.99 3.47 -2.42
N GLU A 368 -19.10 2.68 -3.04
CA GLU A 368 -19.20 1.22 -3.03
C GLU A 368 -18.93 0.64 -1.63
N VAL A 369 -17.91 1.14 -0.92
CA VAL A 369 -17.66 0.74 0.47
C VAL A 369 -18.87 1.07 1.35
N ASP A 370 -19.43 2.28 1.21
CA ASP A 370 -20.62 2.71 1.95
C ASP A 370 -21.86 1.84 1.61
N LEU A 371 -21.95 1.28 0.40
CA LEU A 371 -23.00 0.33 -0.01
C LEU A 371 -22.78 -1.07 0.60
N LEU A 372 -21.56 -1.60 0.51
CA LEU A 372 -21.21 -2.93 1.03
C LEU A 372 -21.44 -3.03 2.54
N LEU A 373 -21.23 -1.92 3.26
CA LEU A 373 -21.49 -1.79 4.70
C LEU A 373 -22.98 -1.77 5.08
N ARG A 374 -23.90 -1.60 4.11
CA ARG A 374 -25.36 -1.65 4.35
C ARG A 374 -25.97 -3.02 4.11
N VAL A 375 -25.26 -3.89 3.39
CA VAL A 375 -25.79 -5.17 2.88
C VAL A 375 -25.37 -6.35 3.79
N HIS A 376 -24.40 -6.16 4.68
CA HIS A 376 -23.92 -7.12 5.68
C HIS A 376 -23.86 -6.44 7.04
#